data_AF-A0A7J2ZF63-F1
#
_entry.id   AF-A0A7J2ZF63-F1
#
_cell.length_a   1.000
_cell.length_b   1.000
_cell.length_c   1.000
_cell.angle_alpha   90.00
_cell.angle_beta   90.00
_cell.angle_gamma   90.00
#
_symmetry.space_group_name_H-M   'P 1'
#
loop_
_entity.id
_entity.type
_entity.pdbx_description
1 polymer ?
#
loop_
_entity_poly.entity_id
_entity_poly.type
_entity_poly.pdbx_seq_one_letter_code
_entity_poly.pdbx_strand_id
1 'polypeptide(L)'
;MINMPGISFIDKLKLNAIKNPEELVEIAISHKNPEVCKAAVDRLKQLDLVDERKAALICTVAKETPHESVCRHAFSFCSESKLPDEIKLRMLEGAINKIKFESVKKEMERWLKEHK
;
A
#
# COMPACT_ATOMS: atom_id res chain seq x y z
N MET A 1 -14.01 21.07 18.44
CA MET A 1 -14.14 20.30 17.18
C MET A 1 -12.73 20.04 16.67
N ILE A 2 -12.27 18.79 16.71
CA ILE A 2 -10.92 18.43 16.27
C ILE A 2 -10.97 18.37 14.75
N ASN A 3 -10.30 19.32 14.08
CA ASN A 3 -10.03 19.22 12.64
C ASN A 3 -9.17 17.98 12.43
N MET A 4 -9.77 16.83 12.13
CA MET A 4 -9.02 15.72 11.56
C MET A 4 -8.53 16.17 10.18
N PRO A 5 -7.22 16.18 9.91
CA PRO A 5 -6.71 16.58 8.61
C PRO A 5 -7.01 15.48 7.59
N GLY A 6 -8.22 15.52 7.03
CA GLY A 6 -8.56 14.74 5.85
C GLY A 6 -7.76 15.23 4.65
N ILE A 7 -7.59 14.35 3.66
CA ILE A 7 -7.05 14.75 2.36
C ILE A 7 -7.90 15.87 1.74
N SER A 8 -7.26 16.92 1.22
CA SER A 8 -7.97 18.02 0.60
C SER A 8 -8.66 17.58 -0.71
N PHE A 9 -9.73 18.27 -1.10
CA PHE A 9 -10.39 18.01 -2.38
C PHE A 9 -9.43 18.21 -3.57
N ILE A 10 -8.54 19.19 -3.48
CA ILE A 10 -7.55 19.49 -4.52
C ILE A 10 -6.55 18.33 -4.66
N ASP A 11 -6.08 17.77 -3.55
CA ASP A 11 -5.13 16.64 -3.57
C ASP A 11 -5.79 15.39 -4.16
N LYS A 12 -7.06 15.12 -3.83
CA LYS A 12 -7.83 14.05 -4.45
C LYS A 12 -7.94 14.20 -5.97
N LEU A 13 -8.25 15.41 -6.45
CA LEU A 13 -8.34 15.67 -7.89
C LEU A 13 -7.00 15.44 -8.60
N LYS A 14 -5.91 15.93 -8.01
CA LYS A 14 -4.54 15.73 -8.55
C LYS A 14 -4.20 14.25 -8.64
N LEU A 15 -4.42 13.49 -7.57
CA LEU A 15 -4.17 12.04 -7.57
C LEU A 15 -5.00 11.31 -8.64
N ASN A 16 -6.26 11.67 -8.80
CA ASN A 16 -7.13 11.05 -9.80
C ASN A 16 -6.66 11.30 -11.25
N ALA A 17 -6.03 12.45 -11.50
CA ALA A 17 -5.49 12.79 -12.82
C ALA A 17 -4.25 11.97 -13.19
N ILE A 18 -3.51 11.45 -12.19
CA ILE A 18 -2.32 10.64 -12.42
C ILE A 18 -2.72 9.28 -12.99
N LYS A 19 -2.07 8.92 -14.10
CA LYS A 19 -2.22 7.63 -14.79
C LYS A 19 -0.96 6.77 -14.68
N ASN A 20 0.17 7.40 -14.35
CA ASN A 20 1.45 6.72 -14.22
C ASN A 20 1.51 6.04 -12.84
N PRO A 21 1.58 4.69 -12.78
CA PRO A 21 1.65 3.99 -11.50
C PRO A 21 2.92 4.29 -10.71
N GLU A 22 4.06 4.48 -11.38
CA GLU A 22 5.32 4.74 -10.71
C GLU A 22 5.29 6.10 -9.97
N GLU A 23 4.62 7.10 -10.54
CA GLU A 23 4.38 8.40 -9.89
C GLU A 23 3.50 8.26 -8.63
N LEU A 24 2.47 7.41 -8.67
CA LEU A 24 1.64 7.15 -7.49
C LEU A 24 2.41 6.42 -6.38
N VAL A 25 3.32 5.51 -6.74
CA VAL A 25 4.22 4.86 -5.77
C VAL A 25 5.12 5.90 -5.11
N GLU A 26 5.73 6.79 -5.90
CA GLU A 26 6.58 7.86 -5.38
C GLU A 26 5.83 8.75 -4.38
N ILE A 27 4.58 9.14 -4.70
CA ILE A 27 3.74 9.92 -3.78
C ILE A 27 3.42 9.11 -2.50
N ALA A 28 3.11 7.82 -2.64
CA ALA A 28 2.77 6.96 -1.52
C ALA A 28 3.92 6.75 -0.52
N ILE A 29 5.17 6.87 -0.97
CA ILE A 29 6.36 6.70 -0.11
C ILE A 29 7.01 8.01 0.35
N SER A 30 6.80 9.13 -0.36
CA SER A 30 7.51 10.39 -0.07
C SER A 30 6.63 11.48 0.54
N HIS A 31 5.30 11.40 0.38
CA HIS A 31 4.42 12.49 0.81
C HIS A 31 4.32 12.60 2.35
N LYS A 32 4.28 13.84 2.86
CA LYS A 32 4.28 14.10 4.31
C LYS A 32 2.97 13.73 4.99
N ASN A 33 1.85 13.91 4.29
CA ASN A 33 0.52 13.56 4.79
C ASN A 33 0.19 12.09 4.49
N PRO A 34 0.02 11.21 5.51
CA PRO A 34 -0.29 9.80 5.31
C PRO A 34 -1.64 9.56 4.61
N GLU A 35 -2.60 10.48 4.70
CA GLU A 35 -3.89 10.35 4.01
C GLU A 35 -3.76 10.54 2.50
N VAL A 36 -2.82 11.39 2.06
CA VAL A 36 -2.45 11.49 0.64
C VAL A 36 -1.74 10.23 0.18
N CYS A 37 -0.85 9.67 1.00
CA CYS A 37 -0.18 8.40 0.69
C CYS A 37 -1.18 7.25 0.53
N LYS A 38 -2.14 7.10 1.45
CA LYS A 38 -3.21 6.09 1.34
C LYS A 38 -4.07 6.31 0.09
N ALA A 39 -4.44 7.55 -0.20
CA ALA A 39 -5.20 7.86 -1.40
C ALA A 39 -4.42 7.53 -2.70
N ALA A 40 -3.09 7.69 -2.71
CA ALA A 40 -2.26 7.25 -3.83
C ALA A 40 -2.26 5.72 -3.99
N VAL A 41 -2.23 4.96 -2.89
CA VAL A 41 -2.41 3.49 -2.90
C VAL A 41 -3.80 3.10 -3.43
N ASP A 42 -4.86 3.78 -2.99
CA ASP A 42 -6.21 3.54 -3.48
C ASP A 42 -6.34 3.86 -4.97
N ARG A 43 -5.64 4.88 -5.45
CA ARG A 43 -5.59 5.21 -6.88
C ARG A 43 -4.87 4.14 -7.68
N LEU A 44 -3.76 3.59 -7.18
CA LEU A 44 -3.04 2.48 -7.82
C LEU A 44 -3.97 1.27 -8.05
N LYS A 45 -4.83 0.96 -7.08
CA LYS A 45 -5.83 -0.10 -7.19
C LYS A 45 -6.82 0.12 -8.35
N GLN A 46 -7.16 1.38 -8.63
CA GLN A 46 -8.13 1.77 -9.65
C GLN A 46 -7.53 1.88 -11.06
N LEU A 47 -6.21 1.84 -11.21
CA LEU A 47 -5.59 1.83 -12.53
C LEU A 47 -5.85 0.50 -13.24
N ASP A 48 -5.97 0.55 -14.56
CA ASP A 48 -6.13 -0.65 -15.39
C ASP A 48 -4.77 -1.33 -15.59
N LEU A 49 -4.33 -2.05 -14.55
CA LEU A 49 -3.08 -2.80 -14.51
C LEU A 49 -3.40 -4.26 -14.18
N VAL A 50 -2.52 -5.17 -14.63
CA VAL A 50 -2.55 -6.57 -14.21
C VAL A 50 -2.42 -6.64 -12.68
N ASP A 51 -3.24 -7.48 -12.04
CA ASP A 51 -3.34 -7.53 -10.58
C ASP A 51 -2.01 -7.85 -9.88
N GLU A 52 -1.18 -8.72 -10.48
CA GLU A 52 0.19 -8.97 -9.98
C GLU A 52 1.05 -7.71 -9.99
N ARG A 53 0.96 -6.89 -11.05
CA ARG A 53 1.70 -5.62 -11.14
C ARG A 53 1.19 -4.63 -10.08
N LYS A 54 -0.12 -4.55 -9.85
CA LYS A 54 -0.70 -3.71 -8.78
C LYS A 54 -0.17 -4.13 -7.41
N ALA A 55 -0.24 -5.42 -7.10
CA ALA A 55 0.24 -5.96 -5.83
C ALA A 55 1.75 -5.73 -5.67
N ALA A 56 2.55 -5.83 -6.74
CA ALA A 56 4.00 -5.63 -6.66
C ALA A 56 4.34 -4.17 -6.30
N LEU A 57 3.66 -3.22 -6.94
CA LEU A 57 3.82 -1.79 -6.67
C LEU A 57 3.38 -1.45 -5.23
N ILE A 58 2.25 -2.01 -4.78
CA ILE A 58 1.73 -1.75 -3.43
C ILE A 58 2.61 -2.43 -2.35
N CYS A 59 3.17 -3.61 -2.62
CA CYS A 59 4.21 -4.20 -1.78
C CYS A 59 5.44 -3.28 -1.68
N THR A 60 5.83 -2.60 -2.76
CA THR A 60 6.90 -1.59 -2.71
C THR A 60 6.55 -0.44 -1.77
N VAL A 61 5.32 0.08 -1.83
CA VAL A 61 4.84 1.07 -0.88
C VAL A 61 4.95 0.57 0.57
N ALA A 62 4.51 -0.65 0.85
CA ALA A 62 4.57 -1.24 2.19
C ALA A 62 5.99 -1.28 2.76
N LYS A 63 6.99 -1.63 1.93
CA LYS A 63 8.40 -1.70 2.34
C LYS A 63 9.01 -0.33 2.62
N GLU A 64 8.65 0.67 1.81
CA GLU A 64 9.42 1.92 1.75
C GLU A 64 8.76 3.08 2.48
N THR A 65 7.43 3.08 2.63
CA THR A 65 6.68 4.20 3.22
C THR A 65 7.16 4.56 4.64
N PRO A 66 7.31 5.84 4.99
CA PRO A 66 7.69 6.28 6.33
C PRO A 66 6.54 6.23 7.34
N HIS A 67 5.32 5.93 6.89
CA HIS A 67 4.12 5.96 7.74
C HIS A 67 3.59 4.55 8.01
N GLU A 68 3.54 4.15 9.29
CA GLU A 68 3.03 2.84 9.68
C GLU A 68 1.59 2.58 9.19
N SER A 69 0.73 3.60 9.27
CA SER A 69 -0.66 3.50 8.83
C SER A 69 -0.79 3.26 7.32
N VAL A 70 0.14 3.77 6.52
CA VAL A 70 0.21 3.52 5.07
C VAL A 70 0.76 2.13 4.80
N CYS A 71 1.78 1.70 5.56
CA CYS A 71 2.34 0.35 5.46
C CYS A 71 1.27 -0.72 5.72
N ARG A 72 0.48 -0.52 6.77
CA ARG A 72 -0.66 -1.39 7.12
C ARG A 72 -1.73 -1.41 6.03
N HIS A 73 -2.08 -0.23 5.51
CA HIS A 73 -3.06 -0.10 4.42
C HIS A 73 -2.60 -0.86 3.15
N ALA A 74 -1.33 -0.70 2.79
CA ALA A 74 -0.72 -1.41 1.67
C ALA A 74 -0.67 -2.93 1.90
N PHE A 75 -0.36 -3.37 3.12
CA PHE A 75 -0.40 -4.80 3.48
C PHE A 75 -1.82 -5.37 3.35
N SER A 76 -2.83 -4.71 3.92
CA SER A 76 -4.24 -5.13 3.82
C SER A 76 -4.67 -5.31 2.36
N PHE A 77 -4.25 -4.40 1.49
CA PHE A 77 -4.51 -4.54 0.06
C PHE A 77 -3.91 -5.82 -0.53
N CYS A 78 -2.65 -6.12 -0.22
CA CYS A 78 -1.98 -7.31 -0.74
C CYS A 78 -2.60 -8.61 -0.22
N SER A 79 -2.93 -8.67 1.07
CA SER A 79 -3.56 -9.85 1.70
C SER A 79 -4.99 -10.10 1.20
N GLU A 80 -5.75 -9.04 0.94
CA GLU A 80 -7.15 -9.11 0.48
C GLU A 80 -7.26 -9.11 -1.06
N SER A 81 -6.14 -9.11 -1.78
CA SER A 81 -6.16 -9.14 -3.25
C SER A 81 -6.76 -10.46 -3.78
N LYS A 82 -7.32 -10.39 -4.99
CA LYS A 82 -7.91 -11.56 -5.68
C LYS A 82 -6.86 -12.53 -6.24
N LEU A 83 -5.57 -12.25 -6.01
CA LEU A 83 -4.50 -13.13 -6.44
C LEU A 83 -4.58 -14.46 -5.68
N PRO A 84 -4.16 -15.57 -6.30
CA PRO A 84 -3.99 -16.85 -5.61
C PRO A 84 -3.10 -16.71 -4.38
N ASP A 85 -3.40 -17.48 -3.33
CA ASP A 85 -2.67 -17.43 -2.06
C ASP A 85 -1.18 -17.70 -2.24
N GLU A 86 -0.78 -18.63 -3.12
CA GLU A 86 0.63 -18.89 -3.46
C GLU A 86 1.38 -17.63 -3.92
N ILE A 87 0.72 -16.79 -4.73
CA ILE A 87 1.31 -15.55 -5.24
C ILE A 87 1.40 -14.53 -4.11
N LYS A 88 0.33 -14.36 -3.32
CA LYS A 88 0.30 -13.44 -2.18
C LYS A 88 1.37 -13.80 -1.14
N LEU A 89 1.49 -15.08 -0.79
CA LEU A 89 2.52 -15.62 0.10
C LEU A 89 3.91 -15.24 -0.39
N ARG A 90 4.25 -15.60 -1.63
CA ARG A 90 5.57 -15.30 -2.22
C ARG A 90 5.91 -13.81 -2.17
N MET A 91 4.94 -12.94 -2.48
CA MET A 91 5.14 -11.50 -2.48
C MET A 91 5.34 -10.93 -1.07
N LEU A 92 4.54 -11.39 -0.10
CA LEU A 92 4.59 -10.94 1.28
C LEU A 92 5.82 -11.48 2.01
N GLU A 93 6.22 -12.73 1.77
CA GLU A 93 7.50 -13.28 2.25
C GLU A 93 8.70 -12.48 1.75
N GLY A 94 8.69 -12.06 0.48
CA GLY A 94 9.73 -11.19 -0.07
C GLY A 94 9.73 -9.77 0.53
N ALA A 95 8.60 -9.32 1.07
CA ALA A 95 8.45 -7.98 1.62
C ALA A 95 8.75 -7.91 3.13
N ILE A 96 8.44 -8.97 3.88
CA ILE A 96 8.37 -8.93 5.35
C ILE A 96 9.67 -8.50 6.03
N ASN A 97 10.81 -8.95 5.49
CA ASN A 97 12.13 -8.62 6.04
C ASN A 97 12.54 -7.15 5.83
N LYS A 98 11.82 -6.44 4.96
CA LYS A 98 12.03 -5.01 4.66
C LYS A 98 11.01 -4.12 5.36
N ILE A 99 10.00 -4.68 6.03
CA ILE A 99 9.04 -3.91 6.83
C ILE A 99 9.72 -3.43 8.11
N LYS A 100 9.81 -2.11 8.28
CA LYS A 100 10.44 -1.46 9.44
C LYS A 100 9.52 -1.32 10.67
N PHE A 101 8.21 -1.53 10.49
CA PHE A 101 7.23 -1.41 11.57
C PHE A 101 6.91 -2.77 12.18
N GLU A 102 7.37 -2.99 13.41
CA GLU A 102 7.28 -4.30 14.09
C GLU A 102 5.83 -4.79 14.27
N SER A 103 4.90 -3.87 14.53
CA SER A 103 3.46 -4.14 14.61
C SER A 103 2.92 -4.74 13.30
N VAL A 104 3.20 -4.11 12.16
CA VAL A 104 2.75 -4.55 10.83
C VAL A 104 3.47 -5.83 10.42
N LYS A 105 4.77 -5.94 10.76
CA LYS A 105 5.55 -7.16 10.52
C LYS A 105 4.91 -8.37 11.21
N LYS A 106 4.57 -8.26 12.49
CA LYS A 106 3.91 -9.35 13.26
C LYS A 106 2.57 -9.76 12.67
N GLU A 107 1.80 -8.81 12.16
CA GLU A 107 0.53 -9.09 11.48
C GLU A 107 0.74 -9.82 10.16
N MET A 108 1.73 -9.40 9.38
CA MET A 108 2.11 -10.09 8.15
C MET A 108 2.63 -11.51 8.44
N GLU A 109 3.44 -11.69 9.48
CA GLU A 109 3.92 -13.01 9.93
C GLU A 109 2.76 -13.93 10.34
N ARG A 110 1.76 -13.39 11.04
CA ARG A 110 0.55 -14.14 11.40
C ARG A 110 -0.22 -14.57 10.16
N TRP A 111 -0.48 -13.63 9.25
CA TRP A 111 -1.20 -13.91 8.01
C TRP A 111 -0.48 -14.98 7.18
N LEU A 112 0.84 -14.89 7.03
CA LEU A 112 1.66 -15.89 6.33
C LEU A 112 1.59 -17.28 6.99
N LYS A 113 1.48 -17.37 8.32
CA LYS A 113 1.33 -18.67 9.01
C LYS A 113 -0.06 -19.27 8.82
N GLU A 114 -1.09 -18.44 8.72
CA GLU A 114 -2.48 -18.89 8.56
C GLU A 114 -2.79 -19.37 7.14
N HIS A 115 -2.04 -18.91 6.14
CA HIS A 115 -2.28 -19.19 4.72
C HIS A 115 -1.21 -20.11 4.08
N LYS A 116 -0.23 -20.57 4.85
CA LYS A 116 0.75 -21.59 4.45
C LYS A 116 0.23 -23.00 4.70
#